data_AF-A0A7I7P9G7-F1
#
_entry.id   AF-A0A7I7P9G7-F1
#
_cell.length_a   1.000
_cell.length_b   1.000
_cell.length_c   1.000
_cell.angle_alpha   90.00
_cell.angle_beta   90.00
_cell.angle_gamma   90.00
#
_symmetry.space_group_name_H-M   'P 1'
#
loop_
_entity.id
_entity.type
_entity.pdbx_description
1 polymer ?
#
loop_
_entity_poly.entity_id
_entity_poly.type
_entity_poly.pdbx_seq_one_letter_code
_entity_poly.pdbx_strand_id
1 'polypeptide(L)' 'MRAYRVELIRGEPHPRDHRALRWVTAAELDHVDWVPADRAWLAALSELL' A
#
# COMPACT_ATOMS: atom_id res chain seq x y z
N MET A 1 3.18 -10.24 -11.42
CA MET A 1 2.13 -9.94 -10.41
C MET A 1 1.26 -8.81 -10.93
N ARG A 2 0.05 -8.61 -10.41
CA ARG A 2 -0.85 -7.51 -10.80
C ARG A 2 -1.31 -6.79 -9.53
N ALA A 3 -1.43 -5.46 -9.60
CA ALA A 3 -2.04 -4.63 -8.57
C ALA A 3 -3.29 -3.97 -9.15
N TYR A 4 -4.32 -3.79 -8.31
CA TYR A 4 -5.60 -3.21 -8.71
C TYR A 4 -6.01 -2.13 -7.71
N ARG A 5 -6.54 -1.01 -8.20
CA ARG A 5 -7.16 0.02 -7.35
C ARG A 5 -8.49 -0.53 -6.83
N VAL A 6 -8.69 -0.47 -5.52
CA VAL A 6 -9.90 -0.94 -4.84
C VAL A 6 -10.42 0.13 -3.90
N GLU A 7 -11.71 0.04 -3.58
CA GLU A 7 -12.36 0.94 -2.63
C GLU A 7 -13.01 0.09 -1.53
N LEU A 8 -12.98 0.59 -0.30
CA LEU A 8 -13.55 -0.10 0.86
C LEU A 8 -15.06 0.13 0.87
N ILE A 9 -15.83 -0.91 0.52
CA ILE A 9 -17.29 -0.83 0.52
C ILE A 9 -17.86 -0.86 1.95
N ARG A 10 -17.25 -1.65 2.85
CA ARG A 10 -17.67 -1.81 4.26
C ARG A 10 -16.59 -2.47 5.11
N GLY A 11 -16.66 -2.27 6.43
CA GLY A 11 -15.78 -2.87 7.43
C GLY A 11 -14.49 -2.08 7.66
N GLU A 12 -13.56 -2.64 8.42
CA GLU A 12 -12.24 -2.05 8.71
C GLU A 12 -11.14 -3.09 8.45
N PRO A 13 -9.99 -2.71 7.85
CA PRO A 13 -8.88 -3.63 7.64
C PRO A 13 -8.21 -4.07 8.95
N HIS A 14 -7.96 -5.38 9.09
CA HIS A 14 -7.31 -5.95 10.26
C HIS A 14 -6.17 -6.90 9.87
N PRO A 15 -4.98 -6.80 10.50
CA PRO A 15 -3.86 -7.72 10.23
C PRO A 15 -4.13 -9.08 10.86
N ARG A 16 -4.63 -10.05 10.07
CA ARG A 16 -4.79 -11.44 10.53
C ARG A 16 -3.52 -12.26 10.37
N ASP A 17 -2.90 -12.16 9.19
CA ASP A 17 -1.68 -12.89 8.83
C ASP A 17 -0.46 -11.96 8.66
N HIS A 18 -0.69 -10.65 8.70
CA HIS A 18 0.37 -9.64 8.62
C HIS A 18 0.76 -9.17 10.02
N ARG A 19 2.00 -8.68 10.17
CA ARG A 19 2.48 -8.13 11.44
C ARG A 19 1.74 -6.85 11.85
N ALA A 20 1.42 -5.98 10.89
CA ALA A 20 0.74 -4.71 11.11
C ALA A 20 0.11 -4.20 9.81
N LEU A 21 -0.88 -3.31 9.94
CA LEU A 21 -1.39 -2.49 8.84
C LEU A 21 -1.14 -1.02 9.16
N ARG A 22 -0.84 -0.24 8.13
CA ARG A 22 -0.65 1.22 8.23
C ARG A 22 -1.17 1.89 6.97
N TRP A 23 -1.98 2.92 7.14
CA TRP A 23 -2.31 3.86 6.08
C TRP A 23 -1.16 4.84 5.89
N VAL A 24 -0.79 5.12 4.64
CA VAL A 24 0.33 6.01 4.30
C VAL A 24 -0.12 7.01 3.25
N THR A 25 0.44 8.21 3.33
CA THR A 25 0.32 9.26 2.31
C THR A 25 1.38 9.09 1.23
N ALA A 26 1.23 9.80 0.10
CA ALA A 26 2.24 9.83 -0.96
C ALA A 26 3.64 10.20 -0.43
N ALA A 27 3.72 11.19 0.45
CA ALA A 27 4.97 11.66 1.05
C ALA A 27 5.65 10.65 1.99
N GLU A 28 4.93 9.61 2.43
CA GLU A 28 5.46 8.59 3.34
C GLU A 28 5.88 7.30 2.61
N LEU A 29 5.62 7.19 1.30
CA LEU A 29 5.89 5.98 0.52
C LEU A 29 7.38 5.60 0.58
N ASP A 30 8.28 6.59 0.49
CA ASP A 30 9.73 6.38 0.52
C ASP A 30 10.27 5.99 1.91
N HIS A 31 9.46 6.15 2.95
CA HIS A 31 9.82 5.80 4.33
C HIS A 31 9.40 4.37 4.71
N VAL A 32 8.72 3.65 3.83
CA VAL A 32 8.31 2.26 4.07
C VAL A 32 9.38 1.30 3.58
N ASP A 33 9.71 0.29 4.38
CA ASP A 33 10.62 -0.78 3.96
C ASP A 33 9.88 -1.79 3.05
N TRP A 34 9.73 -1.43 1.77
CA TRP A 34 9.04 -2.25 0.79
C TRP A 34 9.81 -3.51 0.43
N VAL A 35 9.08 -4.61 0.26
CA VAL A 35 9.60 -5.81 -0.40
C VAL A 35 10.07 -5.47 -1.83
N PRO A 36 11.16 -6.09 -2.33
CA PRO A 36 11.74 -5.69 -3.62
C PRO A 36 10.77 -5.71 -4.80
N ALA A 37 9.84 -6.67 -4.82
CA ALA A 37 8.86 -6.81 -5.90
C ALA A 37 7.89 -5.62 -6.01
N ASP A 38 7.61 -4.93 -4.91
CA ASP A 38 6.58 -3.89 -4.84
C ASP A 38 7.13 -2.49 -5.14
N ARG A 39 8.46 -2.32 -5.06
CA ARG A 39 9.14 -1.05 -5.35
C ARG A 39 8.88 -0.52 -6.77
N ALA A 40 8.56 -1.42 -7.71
CA ALA A 40 8.21 -1.07 -9.08
C ALA A 40 6.92 -0.23 -9.19
N TRP A 41 6.06 -0.23 -8.16
CA TRP A 41 4.78 0.48 -8.17
C TRP A 41 4.82 1.86 -7.52
N LEU A 42 5.92 2.26 -6.85
CA LEU A 42 5.96 3.47 -6.02
C LEU A 42 5.68 4.74 -6.81
N ALA A 43 6.22 4.87 -8.03
CA ALA A 43 5.95 6.03 -8.88
C ALA A 43 4.45 6.14 -9.22
N ALA A 44 3.83 5.02 -9.64
CA ALA A 44 2.41 4.99 -9.96
C ALA A 44 1.51 5.23 -8.73
N LEU A 45 1.92 4.76 -7.54
CA LEU A 45 1.20 5.03 -6.29
C LEU A 45 1.31 6.52 -5.89
N SER A 46 2.48 7.14 -6.05
CA SER A 46 2.66 8.56 -5.75
C SER A 46 1.87 9.48 -6.66
N GLU A 47 1.59 9.07 -7.90
CA GLU A 47 0.72 9.83 -8.81
C GLU A 47 -0.78 9.66 -8.50
N LEU A 48 -1.14 8.55 -7.84
CA LEU A 48 -2.53 8.21 -7.54
C LEU A 48 -3.03 8.77 -6.20
N LEU A 49 -2.14 8.95 -5.24
CA LEU A 49 -2.41 9.42 -3.87
C LEU A 49 -2.33 10.95 -3.76
#